data_AF-A0A1H1PJS7-F1
#
_entry.id   AF-A0A1H1PJS7-F1
#
_cell.length_a   1.000
_cell.length_b   1.000
_cell.length_c   1.000
_cell.angle_alpha   90.00
_cell.angle_beta   90.00
_cell.angle_gamma   90.00
#
_symmetry.space_group_name_H-M   'P 1'
#
loop_
_entity.id
_entity.type
_entity.pdbx_description
1 polymer ?
#
loop_
_entity_poly.entity_id
_entity_poly.type
_entity_poly.pdbx_seq_one_letter_code
_entity_poly.pdbx_strand_id
1 'polypeptide(L)'
;MGWFTKIRRKFSASATQDVAPAPAEVESPVVADGPAEPSSAPVPDVVPESEPAPDVEPEPQSAPEPVAESVPQPVTGVEPVAPAERTVLDLSGVDSVRVRIVATDVLLGEEERESVDRTEYLVVREPADVDAVSTLAVFDGERKIGYLSPAKADLLVPLLDSMPADAFRIAGDPDVAKPEQFWAFIPRVPALRAHAQSLLADSAAR
;
A
#
# COMPACT_ATOMS: atom_id res chain seq x y z
N MET A 1 -28.12 -22.35 34.74
CA MET A 1 -28.79 -23.01 33.59
C MET A 1 -29.08 -21.94 32.55
N GLY A 2 -28.16 -21.74 31.61
CA GLY A 2 -28.18 -20.64 30.64
C GLY A 2 -28.71 -21.09 29.28
N TRP A 3 -29.68 -20.34 28.77
CA TRP A 3 -30.33 -20.48 27.47
C TRP A 3 -29.35 -20.20 26.31
N PHE A 4 -29.18 -21.15 25.39
CA PHE A 4 -28.52 -20.91 24.10
C PHE A 4 -29.58 -20.81 22.99
N THR A 5 -29.73 -19.62 22.41
CA THR A 5 -30.57 -19.38 21.23
C THR A 5 -29.75 -19.63 19.96
N LYS A 6 -30.02 -20.77 19.31
CA LYS A 6 -29.52 -21.13 17.97
C LYS A 6 -30.28 -20.34 16.90
N ILE A 7 -29.59 -19.48 16.16
CA ILE A 7 -30.13 -18.87 14.93
C ILE A 7 -29.66 -19.71 13.73
N ARG A 8 -30.59 -20.50 13.17
CA ARG A 8 -30.46 -21.13 11.85
C ARG A 8 -30.77 -20.08 10.78
N ARG A 9 -29.78 -19.64 9.99
CA ARG A 9 -30.07 -18.99 8.70
C ARG A 9 -30.35 -20.06 7.65
N LYS A 10 -31.54 -19.99 7.08
CA LYS A 10 -31.99 -20.79 5.95
C LYS A 10 -31.30 -20.28 4.68
N PHE A 11 -30.59 -21.17 4.00
CA PHE A 11 -30.28 -21.01 2.58
C PHE A 11 -31.60 -21.08 1.81
N SER A 12 -31.95 -20.02 1.08
CA SER A 12 -33.01 -20.03 0.09
C SER A 12 -32.35 -20.02 -1.28
N ALA A 13 -32.32 -21.19 -1.91
CA ALA A 13 -32.02 -21.34 -3.33
C ALA A 13 -33.28 -20.95 -4.11
N SER A 14 -33.16 -19.99 -5.02
CA SER A 14 -34.10 -19.79 -6.11
C SER A 14 -33.35 -19.88 -7.43
N ALA A 15 -33.78 -20.86 -8.22
CA ALA A 15 -33.34 -21.20 -9.55
C ALA A 15 -33.85 -20.20 -10.60
N THR A 16 -33.24 -20.23 -11.80
CA THR A 16 -33.79 -20.04 -13.17
C THR A 16 -32.61 -19.53 -14.03
N GLN A 17 -31.87 -20.39 -14.71
CA GLN A 17 -32.14 -20.94 -16.04
C GLN A 17 -32.18 -19.84 -17.12
N ASP A 18 -31.04 -19.61 -17.79
CA ASP A 18 -30.99 -18.89 -19.06
C ASP A 18 -30.08 -19.63 -20.06
N VAL A 19 -30.78 -20.31 -20.97
CA VAL A 19 -30.50 -20.58 -22.39
C VAL A 19 -29.07 -20.35 -22.92
N ALA A 20 -28.43 -21.46 -23.32
CA ALA A 20 -27.54 -21.47 -24.50
C ALA A 20 -28.40 -21.90 -25.72
N PRO A 21 -28.14 -21.45 -26.96
CA PRO A 21 -26.94 -21.91 -27.68
C PRO A 21 -26.31 -20.96 -28.73
N ALA A 22 -25.12 -21.39 -29.15
CA ALA A 22 -24.55 -21.32 -30.51
C ALA A 22 -23.66 -20.12 -30.93
N PRO A 23 -22.72 -20.37 -31.88
CA PRO A 23 -21.39 -19.81 -31.90
C PRO A 23 -21.20 -18.75 -32.99
N ALA A 24 -20.26 -17.84 -32.76
CA ALA A 24 -19.70 -17.00 -33.82
C ALA A 24 -18.19 -17.25 -33.88
N GLU A 25 -17.81 -18.19 -34.75
CA GLU A 25 -16.54 -18.12 -35.46
C GLU A 25 -16.44 -16.75 -36.13
N VAL A 26 -15.43 -15.97 -35.76
CA VAL A 26 -14.89 -14.94 -36.64
C VAL A 26 -13.42 -15.23 -36.76
N GLU A 27 -13.12 -16.04 -37.78
CA GLU A 27 -11.81 -16.06 -38.42
C GLU A 27 -11.40 -14.62 -38.72
N SER A 28 -10.20 -14.25 -38.30
CA SER A 28 -9.53 -13.06 -38.79
C SER A 28 -8.10 -13.41 -39.19
N PRO A 29 -7.63 -12.81 -40.30
CA PRO A 29 -6.82 -13.50 -41.28
C PRO A 29 -5.33 -13.57 -40.94
N VAL A 30 -4.77 -14.70 -41.36
CA VAL A 30 -3.35 -14.90 -41.71
C VAL A 30 -2.91 -13.79 -42.67
N VAL A 31 -1.92 -12.98 -42.26
CA VAL A 31 -1.11 -12.18 -43.19
C VAL A 31 0.36 -12.22 -42.76
N ALA A 32 1.15 -12.85 -43.63
CA ALA A 32 2.58 -12.64 -43.95
C ALA A 32 3.57 -12.51 -42.78
N ASP A 33 4.42 -13.50 -42.51
CA ASP A 33 5.57 -13.92 -43.34
C ASP A 33 6.33 -12.73 -43.96
N GLY A 34 7.21 -12.14 -43.16
CA GLY A 34 8.31 -11.30 -43.62
C GLY A 34 9.63 -11.96 -43.22
N PRO A 35 10.41 -12.53 -44.16
CA PRO A 35 11.74 -13.03 -43.85
C PRO A 35 12.76 -11.88 -43.81
N ALA A 36 13.63 -11.97 -42.81
CA ALA A 36 15.05 -11.59 -42.79
C ALA A 36 15.47 -10.20 -43.30
N GLU A 37 16.17 -9.45 -42.43
CA GLU A 37 17.57 -9.12 -42.73
C GLU A 37 18.38 -8.85 -41.43
N PRO A 38 19.56 -9.49 -41.28
CA PRO A 38 20.47 -9.27 -40.16
C PRO A 38 21.46 -8.16 -40.48
N SER A 39 21.32 -6.98 -39.87
CA SER A 39 22.34 -5.95 -39.96
C SER A 39 23.26 -5.99 -38.74
N SER A 40 24.25 -6.88 -38.84
CA SER A 40 25.48 -6.80 -38.07
C SER A 40 26.27 -5.57 -38.52
N ALA A 41 26.45 -4.60 -37.64
CA ALA A 41 27.51 -3.61 -37.77
C ALA A 41 28.64 -4.00 -36.80
N PRO A 42 29.86 -4.31 -37.29
CA PRO A 42 31.02 -4.51 -36.42
C PRO A 42 31.47 -3.15 -35.88
N VAL A 43 31.35 -2.96 -34.57
CA VAL A 43 32.07 -1.87 -33.90
C VAL A 43 33.53 -2.29 -33.73
N PRO A 44 34.49 -1.46 -34.17
CA PRO A 44 35.91 -1.76 -34.11
C PRO A 44 36.41 -1.83 -32.67
N ASP A 45 37.14 -2.90 -32.44
CA ASP A 45 38.09 -3.13 -31.34
C ASP A 45 39.07 -1.94 -31.29
N VAL A 46 38.92 -1.08 -30.28
CA VAL A 46 39.93 -0.07 -29.93
C VAL A 46 40.34 -0.36 -28.50
N VAL A 47 41.40 -1.15 -28.40
CA VAL A 47 42.22 -1.34 -27.21
C VAL A 47 43.16 -0.14 -27.13
N PRO A 48 43.01 0.79 -26.17
CA PRO A 48 44.14 1.53 -25.68
C PRO A 48 44.89 0.64 -24.69
N GLU A 49 45.96 0.03 -25.20
CA GLU A 49 47.10 -0.40 -24.42
C GLU A 49 47.59 0.83 -23.64
N SER A 50 47.49 0.77 -22.32
CA SER A 50 48.12 1.75 -21.43
C SER A 50 48.80 0.99 -20.32
N GLU A 51 50.08 1.33 -20.21
CA GLU A 51 51.18 0.73 -19.47
C GLU A 51 50.87 0.30 -18.02
N PRO A 52 51.64 -0.68 -17.51
CA PRO A 52 51.50 -1.16 -16.14
C PRO A 52 51.86 -0.05 -15.14
N ALA A 53 50.87 0.36 -14.35
CA ALA A 53 51.10 1.15 -13.16
C ALA A 53 51.96 0.36 -12.14
N PRO A 54 52.83 1.04 -11.38
CA PRO A 54 53.75 0.41 -10.44
C PRO A 54 53.03 -0.41 -9.37
N ASP A 55 53.69 -1.50 -8.97
CA ASP A 55 53.40 -2.32 -7.79
C ASP A 55 53.19 -1.41 -6.56
N VAL A 56 51.93 -1.06 -6.29
CA VAL A 56 51.50 -0.45 -5.04
C VAL A 56 50.76 -1.53 -4.30
N GLU A 57 51.51 -2.19 -3.41
CA GLU A 57 51.01 -3.02 -2.34
C GLU A 57 49.81 -2.29 -1.69
N PRO A 58 48.57 -2.81 -1.79
CA PRO A 58 47.47 -2.18 -1.08
C PRO A 58 47.70 -2.45 0.41
N GLU A 59 48.20 -1.44 1.13
CA GLU A 59 48.06 -1.38 2.57
C GLU A 59 46.58 -1.69 2.89
N PRO A 60 46.29 -2.62 3.82
CA PRO A 60 44.93 -2.90 4.23
C PRO A 60 44.39 -1.65 4.90
N GLN A 61 43.71 -0.79 4.12
CA GLN A 61 42.90 0.29 4.66
C GLN A 61 41.87 -0.37 5.56
N SER A 62 42.07 -0.18 6.85
CA SER A 62 41.15 -0.55 7.90
C SER A 62 39.75 -0.16 7.45
N ALA A 63 38.90 -1.16 7.29
CA ALA A 63 37.48 -0.95 7.09
C ALA A 63 37.00 0.06 8.14
N PRO A 64 36.25 1.10 7.77
CA PRO A 64 35.52 1.86 8.78
C PRO A 64 34.63 0.83 9.49
N GLU A 65 34.82 0.70 10.81
CA GLU A 65 33.91 -0.03 11.67
C GLU A 65 32.48 0.39 11.31
N PRO A 66 31.53 -0.55 11.20
CA PRO A 66 30.14 -0.16 11.03
C PRO A 66 29.77 0.65 12.26
N VAL A 67 29.67 1.97 12.09
CA VAL A 67 29.02 2.84 13.05
C VAL A 67 27.65 2.22 13.22
N ALA A 68 27.43 1.60 14.37
CA ALA A 68 26.18 0.96 14.70
C ALA A 68 25.09 2.01 14.51
N GLU A 69 24.41 1.91 13.37
CA GLU A 69 23.16 2.60 13.12
C GLU A 69 22.29 2.18 14.30
N SER A 70 22.13 3.11 15.23
CA SER A 70 21.30 2.91 16.40
C SER A 70 19.90 2.72 15.86
N VAL A 71 19.52 1.46 15.66
CA VAL A 71 18.15 1.04 15.39
C VAL A 71 17.32 1.72 16.48
N PRO A 72 16.44 2.67 16.16
CA PRO A 72 15.58 3.26 17.17
C PRO A 72 14.80 2.10 17.80
N GLN A 73 15.02 1.90 19.11
CA GLN A 73 14.24 0.93 19.85
C GLN A 73 12.78 1.33 19.73
N PRO A 74 11.85 0.39 19.44
CA PRO A 74 10.44 0.70 19.45
C PRO A 74 10.09 1.17 20.86
N VAL A 75 9.72 2.44 21.00
CA VAL A 75 9.19 2.96 22.25
C VAL A 75 7.85 2.29 22.49
N THR A 76 7.86 1.26 23.33
CA THR A 76 6.66 0.64 23.87
C THR A 76 5.94 1.68 24.72
N GLY A 77 4.81 2.23 24.27
CA GLY A 77 4.07 3.13 25.15
C GLY A 77 2.88 3.92 24.63
N VAL A 78 2.57 3.92 23.33
CA VAL A 78 1.29 4.45 22.85
C VAL A 78 0.50 3.26 22.31
N GLU A 79 -0.35 2.67 23.15
CA GLU A 79 -1.38 1.76 22.65
C GLU A 79 -2.22 2.55 21.65
N PRO A 80 -2.26 2.15 20.37
CA PRO A 80 -3.17 2.78 19.44
C PRO A 80 -4.60 2.53 19.95
N VAL A 81 -5.31 3.60 20.30
CA VAL A 81 -6.72 3.50 20.68
C VAL A 81 -7.46 2.74 19.58
N ALA A 82 -8.22 1.70 19.94
CA ALA A 82 -8.95 0.89 18.99
C ALA A 82 -9.98 1.74 18.21
N PRO A 83 -10.26 1.45 16.92
CA PRO A 83 -11.12 2.28 16.08
C PRO A 83 -12.61 2.27 16.44
N ALA A 84 -13.05 1.44 17.39
CA ALA A 84 -14.47 1.22 17.70
C ALA A 84 -15.25 2.48 18.16
N GLU A 85 -14.58 3.52 18.65
CA GLU A 85 -15.21 4.77 19.11
C GLU A 85 -14.93 5.98 18.18
N ARG A 86 -14.29 5.77 17.03
CA ARG A 86 -13.85 6.85 16.13
C ARG A 86 -14.93 7.27 15.13
N THR A 87 -14.97 8.56 14.80
CA THR A 87 -15.72 9.03 13.63
C THR A 87 -14.95 8.65 12.37
N VAL A 88 -15.53 7.74 11.57
CA VAL A 88 -14.91 7.26 10.33
C VAL A 88 -15.46 8.04 9.13
N LEU A 89 -14.58 8.67 8.35
CA LEU A 89 -14.90 9.26 7.05
C LEU A 89 -14.45 8.31 5.93
N ASP A 90 -15.35 8.05 4.98
CA ASP A 90 -15.03 7.20 3.84
C ASP A 90 -14.37 7.97 2.70
N LEU A 91 -13.13 7.61 2.36
CA LEU A 91 -12.35 8.17 1.27
C LEU A 91 -12.17 7.20 0.10
N SER A 92 -12.74 6.00 0.17
CA SER A 92 -12.57 4.96 -0.86
C SER A 92 -13.05 5.37 -2.27
N GLY A 93 -14.01 6.31 -2.35
CA GLY A 93 -14.52 6.86 -3.61
C GLY A 93 -13.74 8.06 -4.18
N VAL A 94 -12.68 8.52 -3.51
CA VAL A 94 -11.89 9.68 -3.94
C VAL A 94 -10.79 9.23 -4.91
N ASP A 95 -10.47 10.03 -5.94
CA ASP A 95 -9.38 9.74 -6.88
C ASP A 95 -8.07 9.49 -6.11
N SER A 96 -7.53 8.28 -6.31
CA SER A 96 -6.50 7.71 -5.46
C SER A 96 -5.31 7.17 -6.25
N VAL A 97 -4.19 7.02 -5.56
CA VAL A 97 -2.98 6.39 -6.07
C VAL A 97 -2.62 5.21 -5.17
N ARG A 98 -2.16 4.12 -5.79
CA ARG A 98 -1.69 2.93 -5.08
C ARG A 98 -0.38 3.24 -4.35
N VAL A 99 -0.33 2.97 -3.05
CA VAL A 99 0.82 3.21 -2.18
C VAL A 99 1.09 1.96 -1.34
N ARG A 100 2.37 1.66 -1.10
CA ARG A 100 2.79 0.54 -0.25
C ARG A 100 2.63 0.91 1.23
N ILE A 101 2.08 -0.02 2.01
CA ILE A 101 2.09 0.05 3.46
C ILE A 101 3.46 -0.46 3.96
N VAL A 102 4.11 0.32 4.82
CA VAL A 102 5.46 0.02 5.34
C VAL A 102 5.42 -0.55 6.75
N ALA A 103 6.52 -1.21 7.15
CA ALA A 103 6.72 -1.85 8.46
C ALA A 103 5.68 -2.92 8.83
N THR A 104 5.08 -3.58 7.82
CA THR A 104 4.10 -4.64 8.02
C THR A 104 4.70 -5.90 8.62
N ASP A 105 5.95 -6.19 8.29
CA ASP A 105 6.76 -7.30 8.80
C ASP A 105 7.24 -7.09 10.24
N VAL A 106 7.35 -5.84 10.68
CA VAL A 106 7.69 -5.48 12.06
C VAL A 106 6.49 -5.64 12.99
N LEU A 107 5.28 -5.39 12.47
CA LEU A 107 4.05 -5.42 13.26
C LEU A 107 3.29 -6.75 13.20
N LEU A 108 3.45 -7.53 12.13
CA LEU A 108 2.66 -8.74 11.89
C LEU A 108 3.54 -9.98 11.69
N GLY A 109 3.19 -11.05 12.39
CA GLY A 109 3.69 -12.40 12.11
C GLY A 109 3.24 -12.93 10.75
N GLU A 110 3.84 -14.02 10.29
CA GLU A 110 3.50 -14.64 9.01
C GLU A 110 2.02 -15.07 8.91
N GLU A 111 1.53 -15.82 9.91
CA GLU A 111 0.12 -16.24 9.99
C GLU A 111 -0.83 -15.04 10.04
N GLU A 112 -0.43 -13.95 10.72
CA GLU A 112 -1.22 -12.73 10.79
C GLU A 112 -1.32 -12.05 9.42
N ARG A 113 -0.21 -11.99 8.66
CA ARG A 113 -0.17 -11.39 7.31
C ARG A 113 -1.05 -12.14 6.31
N GLU A 114 -1.23 -13.44 6.49
CA GLU A 114 -2.18 -14.23 5.69
C GLU A 114 -3.64 -13.97 6.06
N SER A 115 -3.91 -13.63 7.32
CA SER A 115 -5.27 -13.39 7.83
C SER A 115 -5.82 -11.98 7.58
N VAL A 116 -4.98 -11.03 7.16
CA VAL A 116 -5.39 -9.63 6.92
C VAL A 116 -6.34 -9.53 5.74
N ASP A 117 -7.46 -8.84 5.93
CA ASP A 117 -8.35 -8.45 4.84
C ASP A 117 -7.67 -7.33 4.04
N ARG A 118 -7.44 -7.56 2.75
CA ARG A 118 -6.73 -6.63 1.86
C ARG A 118 -7.66 -5.75 1.05
N THR A 119 -8.95 -5.77 1.37
CA THR A 119 -9.99 -5.08 0.60
C THR A 119 -10.20 -3.64 1.08
N GLU A 120 -10.11 -3.40 2.38
CA GLU A 120 -10.33 -2.09 2.99
C GLU A 120 -9.39 -1.88 4.18
N TYR A 121 -9.02 -0.61 4.40
CA TYR A 121 -8.19 -0.23 5.54
C TYR A 121 -8.71 1.04 6.19
N LEU A 122 -8.34 1.23 7.46
CA LEU A 122 -8.51 2.48 8.19
C LEU A 122 -7.16 3.16 8.36
N VAL A 123 -7.08 4.41 7.93
CA VAL A 123 -5.95 5.29 8.23
C VAL A 123 -6.28 6.14 9.43
N VAL A 124 -5.40 6.12 10.41
CA VAL A 124 -5.56 6.85 11.67
C VAL A 124 -4.31 7.67 11.91
N ARG A 125 -4.49 8.92 12.30
CA ARG A 125 -3.39 9.77 12.73
C ARG A 125 -2.94 9.33 14.12
N GLU A 126 -1.65 9.02 14.25
CA GLU A 126 -1.05 8.89 15.57
C GLU A 126 -0.53 10.24 16.04
N PRO A 127 -0.66 10.56 17.35
CA PRO A 127 -0.07 11.76 17.90
C PRO A 127 1.44 11.73 17.62
N ALA A 128 1.99 12.85 17.17
CA ALA A 128 3.43 12.93 16.91
C ALA A 128 4.18 12.73 18.23
N ASP A 129 5.02 11.68 18.30
CA ASP A 129 6.01 11.54 19.35
C ASP A 129 7.05 12.69 19.26
N VAL A 130 7.89 12.79 20.28
CA VAL A 130 8.85 13.88 20.53
C VAL A 130 9.79 14.18 19.33
N ASP A 131 9.93 13.23 18.39
CA ASP A 131 10.76 13.33 17.20
C ASP A 131 10.08 13.96 15.95
N ALA A 132 8.89 14.55 16.11
CA ALA A 132 8.22 15.42 15.13
C ALA A 132 7.87 14.80 13.76
N VAL A 133 7.98 13.47 13.59
CA VAL A 133 7.59 12.80 12.34
C VAL A 133 6.09 12.59 12.30
N SER A 134 5.44 13.07 11.24
CA SER A 134 4.01 12.79 11.01
C SER A 134 3.81 11.30 10.76
N THR A 135 2.98 10.67 11.58
CA THR A 135 2.74 9.22 11.50
C THR A 135 1.27 8.95 11.20
N LEU A 136 1.03 8.26 10.09
CA LEU A 136 -0.28 7.73 9.72
C LEU A 136 -0.22 6.21 9.80
N ALA A 137 -0.89 5.66 10.82
CA ALA A 137 -1.03 4.24 11.04
C ALA A 137 -2.15 3.68 10.15
N VAL A 138 -1.95 2.48 9.64
CA VAL A 138 -2.93 1.75 8.83
C VAL A 138 -3.42 0.54 9.62
N PHE A 139 -4.74 0.37 9.67
CA PHE A 139 -5.42 -0.71 10.37
C PHE A 139 -6.26 -1.54 9.41
N ASP A 140 -6.30 -2.85 9.69
CA ASP A 140 -7.30 -3.78 9.19
C ASP A 140 -8.28 -4.09 10.33
N GLY A 141 -9.49 -3.51 10.26
CA GLY A 141 -10.42 -3.50 11.38
C GLY A 141 -9.78 -2.89 12.63
N GLU A 142 -9.63 -3.68 13.69
CA GLU A 142 -9.03 -3.25 14.97
C GLU A 142 -7.51 -3.48 15.05
N ARG A 143 -6.91 -4.15 14.06
CA ARG A 143 -5.49 -4.51 14.08
C ARG A 143 -4.66 -3.50 13.32
N LYS A 144 -3.60 -2.98 13.94
CA LYS A 144 -2.60 -2.16 13.25
C LYS A 144 -1.73 -3.04 12.35
N ILE A 145 -1.71 -2.75 11.06
CA ILE A 145 -0.97 -3.56 10.07
C ILE A 145 0.30 -2.88 9.59
N GLY A 146 0.43 -1.56 9.75
CA GLY A 146 1.60 -0.84 9.27
C GLY A 146 1.40 0.67 9.29
N TYR A 147 2.18 1.34 8.45
CA TYR A 147 2.19 2.80 8.34
C TYR A 147 2.23 3.24 6.89
N LEU A 148 1.85 4.49 6.65
CA LEU A 148 2.24 5.20 5.44
C LEU A 148 3.66 5.76 5.60
N SER A 149 4.41 5.84 4.50
CA SER A 149 5.73 6.45 4.52
C SER A 149 5.67 7.89 5.07
N PRO A 150 6.68 8.37 5.82
CA PRO A 150 6.69 9.73 6.39
C PRO A 150 6.37 10.82 5.38
N ALA A 151 7.01 10.77 4.20
CA ALA A 151 6.76 11.73 3.12
C ALA A 151 5.30 11.78 2.64
N LYS A 152 4.57 10.66 2.70
CA LYS A 152 3.12 10.64 2.40
C LYS A 152 2.31 11.14 3.57
N ALA A 153 2.67 10.77 4.79
CA ALA A 153 2.00 11.26 5.99
C ALA A 153 2.08 12.79 6.10
N ASP A 154 3.25 13.39 5.90
CA ASP A 154 3.44 14.85 5.94
C ASP A 154 2.54 15.62 4.96
N LEU A 155 2.29 15.03 3.78
CA LEU A 155 1.43 15.64 2.77
C LEU A 155 -0.06 15.54 3.12
N LEU A 156 -0.46 14.47 3.81
CA LEU A 156 -1.86 14.14 4.06
C LEU A 156 -2.35 14.70 5.38
N VAL A 157 -1.53 14.66 6.44
CA VAL A 157 -1.92 15.07 7.80
C VAL A 157 -2.57 16.45 7.84
N PRO A 158 -2.02 17.52 7.23
CA PRO A 158 -2.66 18.84 7.27
C PRO A 158 -4.06 18.86 6.64
N LEU A 159 -4.32 17.99 5.66
CA LEU A 159 -5.63 17.86 5.03
C LEU A 159 -6.57 17.01 5.89
N LEU A 160 -6.08 15.92 6.45
CA LEU A 160 -6.84 15.04 7.33
C LEU A 160 -7.29 15.80 8.60
N ASP A 161 -6.41 16.62 9.18
CA ASP A 161 -6.68 17.45 10.35
C ASP A 161 -7.77 18.51 10.13
N SER A 162 -8.01 18.90 8.88
CA SER A 162 -9.04 19.87 8.53
C SER A 162 -10.45 19.25 8.46
N MET A 163 -10.55 17.92 8.49
CA MET A 163 -11.81 17.19 8.36
C MET A 163 -12.33 16.75 9.74
N PRO A 164 -13.66 16.69 9.94
CA PRO A 164 -14.25 16.33 11.23
C PRO A 164 -14.31 14.80 11.43
N ALA A 165 -13.16 14.12 11.35
CA ALA A 165 -13.08 12.66 11.50
C ALA A 165 -11.75 12.24 12.14
N ASP A 166 -11.78 11.16 12.91
CA ASP A 166 -10.62 10.61 13.62
C ASP A 166 -9.95 9.46 12.85
N ALA A 167 -10.70 8.84 11.94
CA ALA A 167 -10.25 7.74 11.09
C ALA A 167 -10.78 7.89 9.67
N PHE A 168 -10.00 7.41 8.71
CA PHE A 168 -10.30 7.54 7.30
C PHE A 168 -10.30 6.17 6.63
N ARG A 169 -11.45 5.72 6.14
CA ARG A 169 -11.54 4.47 5.38
C ARG A 169 -11.00 4.66 3.98
N ILE A 170 -10.12 3.77 3.56
CA ILE A 170 -9.53 3.74 2.22
C ILE A 170 -9.68 2.36 1.61
N ALA A 171 -9.62 2.29 0.28
CA ALA A 171 -9.61 1.01 -0.41
C ALA A 171 -8.23 0.34 -0.26
N GLY A 172 -8.22 -0.97 -0.02
CA GLY A 172 -7.06 -1.82 -0.13
C GLY A 172 -6.90 -2.37 -1.55
N ASP A 173 -5.83 -3.12 -1.77
CA ASP A 173 -5.63 -3.88 -3.00
C ASP A 173 -5.66 -5.39 -2.71
N PRO A 174 -6.74 -6.09 -3.09
CA PRO A 174 -6.86 -7.52 -2.83
C PRO A 174 -5.97 -8.38 -3.75
N ASP A 175 -5.57 -7.88 -4.92
CA ASP A 175 -4.91 -8.65 -5.99
C ASP A 175 -3.38 -8.67 -5.85
N VAL A 176 -2.87 -8.53 -4.62
CA VAL A 176 -1.44 -8.52 -4.37
C VAL A 176 -0.86 -9.93 -4.42
N ALA A 177 0.01 -10.18 -5.40
CA ALA A 177 0.62 -11.49 -5.66
C ALA A 177 1.49 -12.04 -4.51
N LYS A 178 1.94 -11.18 -3.59
CA LYS A 178 2.85 -11.54 -2.49
C LYS A 178 2.19 -11.28 -1.13
N PRO A 179 2.04 -12.30 -0.27
CA PRO A 179 1.37 -12.13 1.02
C PRO A 179 2.12 -11.22 1.99
N GLU A 180 3.43 -11.03 1.80
CA GLU A 180 4.25 -10.07 2.57
C GLU A 180 4.08 -8.61 2.14
N GLN A 181 3.35 -8.32 1.05
CA GLN A 181 3.17 -6.96 0.56
C GLN A 181 1.74 -6.49 0.76
N PHE A 182 1.61 -5.30 1.31
CA PHE A 182 0.32 -4.65 1.50
C PHE A 182 0.31 -3.32 0.77
N TRP A 183 -0.79 -3.06 0.07
CA TRP A 183 -0.97 -1.90 -0.78
C TRP A 183 -2.34 -1.31 -0.52
N ALA A 184 -2.41 0.02 -0.48
CA ALA A 184 -3.65 0.74 -0.29
C ALA A 184 -3.78 1.87 -1.31
N PHE A 185 -5.01 2.26 -1.60
CA PHE A 185 -5.34 3.38 -2.47
C PHE A 185 -5.52 4.64 -1.63
N ILE A 186 -4.53 5.52 -1.72
CA ILE A 186 -4.48 6.77 -0.98
C ILE A 186 -4.96 7.91 -1.86
N PRO A 187 -5.91 8.74 -1.42
CA PRO A 187 -6.38 9.89 -2.17
C PRO A 187 -5.24 10.80 -2.60
N ARG A 188 -5.29 11.25 -3.86
CA ARG A 188 -4.33 12.26 -4.34
C ARG A 188 -4.60 13.57 -3.63
N VAL A 189 -3.54 14.32 -3.31
CA VAL A 189 -3.61 15.61 -2.61
C VAL A 189 -4.65 16.58 -3.21
N PRO A 190 -4.73 16.78 -4.56
CA PRO A 190 -5.74 17.66 -5.14
C PRO A 190 -7.17 17.15 -4.93
N ALA A 191 -7.39 15.84 -5.09
CA ALA A 191 -8.70 15.22 -4.95
C ALA A 191 -9.18 15.25 -3.49
N LEU A 192 -8.28 14.94 -2.55
CA LEU A 192 -8.55 15.01 -1.11
C LEU A 192 -8.90 16.43 -0.68
N ARG A 193 -8.17 17.43 -1.18
CA ARG A 193 -8.45 18.84 -0.89
C ARG A 193 -9.83 19.27 -1.39
N ALA A 194 -10.18 18.90 -2.63
CA ALA A 194 -11.50 19.20 -3.18
C ALA A 194 -12.62 18.54 -2.37
N HIS A 195 -12.40 17.29 -1.95
CA HIS A 195 -13.34 16.56 -1.10
C HIS A 195 -13.53 17.23 0.27
N ALA A 196 -12.44 17.59 0.94
CA ALA A 196 -12.49 18.30 2.23
C ALA A 196 -13.25 19.64 2.13
N GLN A 197 -13.03 20.40 1.05
CA GLN A 197 -13.77 21.65 0.82
C GLN A 197 -15.26 21.42 0.62
N SER A 198 -15.65 20.38 -0.13
CA SER A 198 -17.06 20.02 -0.32
C SER A 198 -17.72 19.67 1.01
N LEU A 199 -17.05 18.86 1.85
CA LEU A 199 -17.55 18.47 3.16
C LEU A 199 -17.76 19.68 4.08
N LEU A 200 -16.80 20.60 4.11
CA LEU A 200 -16.91 21.82 4.92
C LEU A 200 -18.04 22.73 4.41
N ALA A 201 -18.21 22.87 3.10
CA ALA A 201 -19.31 23.64 2.51
C ALA A 201 -20.68 23.05 2.86
N ASP A 202 -20.82 21.73 2.79
CA ASP A 202 -22.06 21.02 3.17
C ASP A 202 -22.38 21.17 4.66
N SER A 203 -21.34 21.24 5.52
CA SER A 203 -21.51 21.45 6.96
C SER A 203 -21.95 22.87 7.32
N ALA A 204 -21.52 23.89 6.55
CA ALA A 204 -21.87 25.30 6.78
C ALA A 204 -23.27 25.67 6.29
N ALA A 205 -23.87 24.86 5.42
CA ALA A 205 -25.22 25.08 4.87
C ALA A 205 -26.35 24.53 5.76
N ARG A 206 -26.03 23.85 6.86
CA ARG A 206 -26.98 23.26 7.82
C ARG A 206 -27.09 24.10 9.08
#